data_AF-A0A2M6WX34-F1
#
_entry.id   AF-A0A2M6WX34-F1
#
_cell.length_a   1.000
_cell.length_b   1.000
_cell.length_c   1.000
_cell.angle_alpha   90.00
_cell.angle_beta   90.00
_cell.angle_gamma   90.00
#
_symmetry.space_group_name_H-M   'P 1'
#
loop_
_entity.id
_entity.type
_entity.pdbx_description
1 polymer ?
#
loop_
_entity_poly.entity_id
_entity_poly.type
_entity_poly.pdbx_seq_one_letter_code
_entity_poly.pdbx_strand_id
1 'polypeptide(L)'
;MAGGAKAVLDSTETVLKAIEIFATKHHGRKIIILSHRDCGAYGGIKAFKSPEDEKNKLTKDLISAKKIIGEKFTALEVDLYFLDSNGEKIVFEKI
;
A
#
# COMPACT_ATOMS: atom_id res chain seq x y z
N MET A 1 -5.75 8.40 4.72
CA MET A 1 -5.34 7.36 5.68
C MET A 1 -3.85 7.15 5.53
N ALA A 2 -3.08 7.21 6.62
CA ALA A 2 -1.67 6.80 6.57
C ALA A 2 -1.60 5.26 6.51
N GLY A 3 -0.64 4.70 5.77
CA GLY A 3 -0.41 3.24 5.73
C GLY A 3 -1.44 2.43 4.95
N GLY A 4 -1.67 2.73 3.67
CA GLY A 4 -2.66 2.00 2.84
C GLY A 4 -2.44 0.49 2.80
N ALA A 5 -1.20 0.03 2.57
CA ALA A 5 -0.86 -1.40 2.61
C ALA A 5 -1.10 -2.00 4.01
N LYS A 6 -0.71 -1.29 5.07
CA LYS A 6 -0.91 -1.72 6.46
C LYS A 6 -2.39 -1.90 6.79
N ALA A 7 -3.26 -0.97 6.37
CA ALA A 7 -4.69 -1.07 6.63
C ALA A 7 -5.34 -2.29 5.95
N VAL A 8 -4.84 -2.69 4.77
CA VAL A 8 -5.26 -3.92 4.10
C VAL A 8 -4.77 -5.15 4.87
N LEU A 9 -3.52 -5.16 5.32
CA LEU A 9 -2.94 -6.27 6.11
C LEU A 9 -3.65 -6.46 7.44
N ASP A 10 -3.94 -5.36 8.13
CA ASP A 10 -4.70 -5.33 9.38
C ASP A 10 -6.18 -5.69 9.16
N SER A 11 -6.59 -5.98 7.92
CA SER A 11 -7.97 -6.33 7.53
C SER A 11 -9.00 -5.32 8.04
N THR A 12 -8.64 -4.03 7.96
CA THR A 12 -9.53 -2.96 8.43
C THR A 12 -10.82 -2.99 7.63
N GLU A 13 -11.94 -3.27 8.30
CA GLU A 13 -13.25 -3.48 7.66
C GLU A 13 -13.62 -2.31 6.73
N THR A 14 -13.37 -1.08 7.16
CA THR A 14 -13.62 0.13 6.37
C THR A 14 -12.88 0.13 5.03
N VAL A 15 -11.63 -0.32 4.99
CA VAL A 15 -10.82 -0.34 3.76
C VAL A 15 -11.28 -1.44 2.82
N LEU A 16 -11.51 -2.66 3.35
CA LEU A 16 -11.99 -3.77 2.53
C LEU A 16 -13.39 -3.49 1.95
N LYS A 17 -14.27 -2.88 2.75
CA LYS A 17 -15.61 -2.46 2.30
C LYS A 17 -15.54 -1.36 1.25
N ALA A 18 -14.62 -0.41 1.37
CA ALA A 18 -14.41 0.60 0.34
C ALA A 18 -13.94 -0.01 -0.98
N ILE A 19 -13.02 -0.99 -0.93
CA ILE A 19 -12.56 -1.74 -2.11
C ILE A 19 -13.71 -2.53 -2.73
N GLU A 20 -14.54 -3.18 -1.91
CA GLU A 20 -15.72 -3.92 -2.36
C GLU A 20 -16.72 -3.01 -3.08
N ILE A 21 -17.06 -1.86 -2.50
CA ILE A 21 -17.96 -0.89 -3.13
C ILE A 21 -17.37 -0.38 -4.45
N PHE A 22 -16.07 -0.07 -4.47
CA PHE A 22 -15.37 0.33 -5.68
C PHE A 22 -15.47 -0.73 -6.79
N ALA A 23 -15.21 -1.99 -6.48
CA ALA A 23 -15.26 -3.09 -7.44
C ALA A 23 -16.69 -3.41 -7.91
N THR A 24 -17.65 -3.47 -6.97
CA THR A 24 -19.00 -4.01 -7.25
C THR A 24 -20.01 -2.96 -7.68
N LYS A 25 -19.94 -1.74 -7.13
CA LYS A 25 -20.92 -0.67 -7.40
C LYS A 25 -20.41 0.35 -8.41
N HIS A 26 -19.11 0.61 -8.40
CA HIS A 26 -18.50 1.56 -9.33
C HIS A 26 -17.77 0.89 -10.49
N HIS A 27 -17.75 -0.45 -10.52
CA HIS A 27 -17.10 -1.24 -11.57
C HIS A 27 -15.63 -0.82 -11.82
N GLY A 28 -14.97 -0.39 -10.75
CA GLY A 28 -13.55 -0.07 -10.76
C GLY A 28 -12.74 -1.30 -11.14
N ARG A 29 -11.69 -1.10 -11.94
CA ARG A 29 -10.85 -2.19 -12.46
C ARG A 29 -9.40 -2.16 -11.97
N LYS A 30 -8.96 -1.05 -11.42
CA LYS A 30 -7.55 -0.84 -11.05
C LYS A 30 -7.44 -0.11 -9.73
N ILE A 31 -6.61 -0.63 -8.85
CA ILE A 31 -6.21 0.00 -7.59
C ILE A 31 -4.69 0.20 -7.62
N ILE A 32 -4.26 1.37 -7.16
CA ILE A 32 -2.86 1.65 -6.91
C ILE A 32 -2.66 1.67 -5.40
N ILE A 33 -1.79 0.81 -4.89
CA ILE A 33 -1.34 0.87 -3.49
C ILE A 33 0.06 1.46 -3.47
N LEU A 34 0.23 2.48 -2.64
CA LEU A 34 1.51 3.12 -2.47
C LEU A 34 1.93 3.12 -0.99
N SER A 35 3.20 2.86 -0.76
CA SER A 35 3.85 3.12 0.54
C SER A 35 4.95 4.13 0.32
N HIS A 36 5.01 5.15 1.18
CA HIS A 36 6.04 6.16 1.12
C HIS A 36 7.04 5.96 2.25
N ARG A 37 8.26 6.45 2.05
CA ARG A 37 9.28 6.55 3.09
C ARG A 37 8.83 7.46 4.23
N ASP A 38 9.33 7.21 5.43
CA ASP A 38 8.97 7.91 6.66
C ASP A 38 7.45 7.83 6.94
N CYS A 39 6.87 6.65 6.73
CA CYS A 39 5.44 6.49 6.92
C CYS A 39 5.09 6.44 8.41
N GLY A 40 4.32 7.43 8.88
CA GLY A 40 3.87 7.51 10.26
C GLY A 40 3.07 6.29 10.74
N ALA A 41 2.34 5.61 9.86
CA ALA A 41 1.62 4.38 10.20
C ALA A 41 2.55 3.20 10.56
N TYR A 42 3.81 3.27 10.13
CA TYR A 42 4.86 2.30 10.44
C TYR A 42 5.81 2.78 11.55
N GLY A 43 5.56 3.95 12.14
CA GLY A 43 6.43 4.56 13.15
C GLY A 43 7.54 5.46 12.58
N GLY A 44 7.50 5.75 11.27
CA GLY A 44 8.46 6.60 10.58
C GLY A 44 9.88 6.02 10.56
N ILE A 45 10.85 6.86 10.18
CA ILE A 45 12.26 6.46 10.03
C ILE A 45 12.88 5.86 11.31
N LYS A 46 12.33 6.19 12.49
CA LYS A 46 12.84 5.70 13.78
C LYS A 46 12.48 4.24 14.06
N ALA A 47 11.52 3.68 13.34
CA ALA A 47 11.07 2.30 13.51
C ALA A 47 11.96 1.28 12.76
N PHE A 48 12.88 1.74 11.92
CA PHE A 48 13.68 0.91 11.03
C PHE A 48 15.17 1.06 11.30
N LYS A 49 15.93 0.00 11.01
CA LYS A 49 17.39 0.00 11.22
C LYS A 49 18.14 0.80 10.17
N SER A 50 17.59 0.87 8.96
CA SER A 50 18.15 1.60 7.83
C SER A 50 17.06 1.94 6.80
N PRO A 51 17.31 2.85 5.86
CA PRO A 51 16.40 3.12 4.75
C PRO A 51 16.08 1.89 3.90
N GLU A 52 17.05 0.99 3.73
CA GLU A 52 16.87 -0.26 3.00
C GLU A 52 15.96 -1.24 3.76
N ASP A 53 16.10 -1.30 5.09
CA ASP A 53 15.23 -2.10 5.97
C ASP A 53 13.77 -1.60 5.88
N GLU A 54 13.56 -0.28 5.91
CA GLU A 54 12.26 0.35 5.68
C GLU A 54 11.68 -0.01 4.31
N LYS A 55 12.44 0.21 3.24
CA LYS A 55 12.00 -0.10 1.87
C LYS A 55 11.62 -1.57 1.72
N ASN A 56 12.47 -2.49 2.22
CA ASN A 56 12.21 -3.92 2.16
C ASN A 56 10.93 -4.31 2.92
N LYS A 57 10.69 -3.75 4.10
CA LYS A 57 9.47 -4.02 4.87
C LYS A 57 8.23 -3.48 4.14
N LEU A 58 8.26 -2.23 3.69
CA LEU A 58 7.14 -1.61 2.98
C LEU A 58 6.82 -2.32 1.66
N THR A 59 7.84 -2.76 0.91
CA THR A 59 7.67 -3.57 -0.31
C THR A 59 7.04 -4.93 -0.03
N LYS A 60 7.48 -5.64 1.02
CA LYS A 60 6.85 -6.91 1.43
C LYS A 60 5.39 -6.73 1.81
N ASP A 61 5.07 -5.64 2.50
CA ASP A 61 3.72 -5.33 2.94
C ASP A 61 2.82 -4.92 1.77
N LEU A 62 3.34 -4.19 0.78
CA LEU A 62 2.67 -3.89 -0.49
C LEU A 62 2.31 -5.18 -1.26
N ILE A 63 3.27 -6.10 -1.40
CA ILE A 63 3.05 -7.39 -2.09
C ILE A 63 1.99 -8.22 -1.36
N SER A 64 2.05 -8.25 -0.03
CA SER A 64 1.09 -8.98 0.80
C SER A 64 -0.32 -8.37 0.70
N ALA A 65 -0.43 -7.04 0.68
CA ALA A 65 -1.71 -6.35 0.47
C ALA A 65 -2.29 -6.65 -0.93
N LYS A 66 -1.46 -6.66 -1.98
CA LYS A 66 -1.87 -7.07 -3.33
C LYS A 66 -2.42 -8.49 -3.35
N LYS A 67 -1.78 -9.42 -2.64
CA LYS A 67 -2.27 -10.80 -2.53
C LYS A 67 -3.67 -10.85 -1.89
N ILE A 68 -3.87 -10.18 -0.76
CA ILE A 68 -5.17 -10.13 -0.06
C ILE A 68 -6.27 -9.56 -0.97
N ILE A 69 -5.97 -8.46 -1.68
CA ILE A 69 -6.93 -7.86 -2.61
C ILE A 69 -7.22 -8.79 -3.78
N GLY A 70 -6.19 -9.40 -4.38
CA GLY A 70 -6.34 -10.31 -5.52
C GLY A 70 -7.12 -11.59 -5.18
N GLU A 71 -6.96 -12.12 -3.97
CA GLU A 71 -7.72 -13.27 -3.47
C GLU A 71 -9.21 -12.94 -3.24
N LYS A 72 -9.51 -11.71 -2.78
CA LYS A 72 -10.89 -11.27 -2.50
C LYS A 72 -11.62 -10.68 -3.72
N PHE A 73 -10.88 -10.03 -4.62
CA PHE A 73 -11.42 -9.21 -5.69
C PHE A 73 -10.70 -9.52 -7.01
N THR A 74 -10.99 -10.69 -7.58
CA THR A 74 -10.29 -11.25 -8.75
C THR A 74 -10.37 -10.40 -10.03
N ALA A 75 -11.35 -9.48 -10.12
CA ALA A 75 -11.51 -8.57 -11.24
C ALA A 75 -10.66 -7.29 -11.16
N LEU A 76 -9.95 -7.07 -10.04
CA LEU A 76 -9.13 -5.88 -9.82
C LEU A 76 -7.67 -6.11 -10.22
N GLU A 77 -7.14 -5.22 -11.05
CA GLU A 77 -5.72 -5.03 -11.25
C GLU A 77 -5.15 -4.22 -10.07
N VAL A 78 -4.02 -4.67 -9.51
CA VAL A 78 -3.35 -3.99 -8.39
C VAL A 78 -1.91 -3.65 -8.78
N ASP A 79 -1.64 -2.35 -8.88
CA ASP A 79 -0.31 -1.80 -9.09
C ASP A 79 0.28 -1.32 -7.75
N LEU A 80 1.58 -1.52 -7.58
CA LEU A 80 2.31 -1.24 -6.36
C LEU A 80 3.38 -0.20 -6.62
N TYR A 81 3.47 0.80 -5.75
CA TYR A 81 4.51 1.83 -5.81
C TYR A 81 5.15 2.07 -4.45
N PHE A 82 6.47 2.23 -4.47
CA PHE A 82 7.23 2.79 -3.36
C PHE A 82 7.55 4.26 -3.67
N LEU A 83 7.26 5.16 -2.74
CA LEU A 83 7.59 6.57 -2.86
C LEU A 83 8.79 6.91 -1.98
N ASP A 84 9.86 7.38 -2.59
CA ASP A 84 10.97 8.03 -1.87
C ASP A 84 10.87 9.54 -2.08
N SER A 85 11.00 10.30 -0.99
CA SER A 85 10.96 11.76 -1.01
C SER A 85 12.15 12.29 -0.23
N ASN A 86 12.91 13.19 -0.86
CA ASN A 86 13.98 13.93 -0.22
C ASN A 86 13.58 15.38 0.12
N GLY A 87 12.28 15.71 0.07
CA GLY A 87 11.74 17.05 0.36
C GLY A 87 11.64 17.98 -0.85
N GLU A 88 12.43 17.76 -1.91
CA GLU A 88 12.38 18.55 -3.15
C GLU A 88 11.78 17.76 -4.32
N LYS A 89 11.97 16.43 -4.33
CA LYS A 89 11.45 15.53 -5.36
C LYS A 89 10.83 14.30 -4.74
N ILE A 90 9.74 13.86 -5.36
CA ILE A 90 9.09 12.59 -5.05
C ILE A 90 9.36 11.65 -6.21
N VAL A 91 10.00 10.52 -5.91
CA VAL A 91 10.28 9.46 -6.88
C VAL A 91 9.30 8.32 -6.65
N PHE A 92 8.60 7.94 -7.72
CA PHE A 92 7.68 6.80 -7.71
C PHE A 92 8.37 5.60 -8.36
N GLU A 93 8.73 4.62 -7.54
CA GLU A 93 9.29 3.35 -8.02
C GLU A 93 8.17 2.31 -8.09
N LYS A 94 7.97 1.69 -9.26
CA LYS A 94 7.01 0.59 -9.42
C LYS A 94 7.63 -0.70 -8.87
N ILE A 95 6.86 -1.42 -8.06
CA ILE A 95 7.23 -2.70 -7.42
C ILE A 95 6.64 -3.89 -8.20
#